data_AF-A0A0M1JGL5-F1
#
_entry.id   AF-A0A0M1JGL5-F1
#
_cell.length_a   1.000
_cell.length_b   1.000
_cell.length_c   1.000
_cell.angle_alpha   90.00
_cell.angle_beta   90.00
_cell.angle_gamma   90.00
#
_symmetry.space_group_name_H-M   'P 1'
#
loop_
_entity.id
_entity.type
_entity.pdbx_description
1 polymer ?
#
loop_
_entity_poly.entity_id
_entity_poly.type
_entity_poly.pdbx_seq_one_letter_code
_entity_poly.pdbx_strand_id
1 'polypeptide(L)'
;DFFVAKLLLVLECNGYCHRHYDSAKEKAREEFITQQYGLVRFHHTVSLETLVNGILQAKPGSMVKLYDMQHISQEMPFGINTKHIV
;
A
#
# COMPACT_ATOMS: atom_id res chain seq x y z
N ASP A 1 -3.59 0.62 -9.30
CA ASP A 1 -2.85 -0.64 -9.17
C ASP A 1 -2.39 -1.14 -10.53
N PHE A 2 -1.31 -1.92 -10.56
CA PHE A 2 -0.71 -2.41 -11.78
C PHE A 2 0.07 -3.72 -11.55
N PHE A 3 0.06 -4.64 -12.51
CA PHE A 3 0.85 -5.87 -12.47
C PHE A 3 1.93 -5.86 -13.54
N VAL A 4 3.19 -6.06 -13.13
CA VAL A 4 4.36 -6.11 -14.01
C VAL A 4 4.86 -7.55 -14.09
N ALA A 5 4.31 -8.31 -15.04
CA ALA A 5 4.55 -9.75 -15.17
C ALA A 5 6.04 -10.12 -15.26
N LYS A 6 6.83 -9.34 -16.00
CA LYS A 6 8.28 -9.58 -16.17
C LYS A 6 9.08 -9.48 -14.86
N LEU A 7 8.55 -8.74 -13.88
CA LEU A 7 9.18 -8.56 -12.57
C LEU A 7 8.51 -9.41 -11.48
N LEU A 8 7.46 -10.18 -11.83
CA LEU A 8 6.61 -10.87 -10.87
C LEU A 8 6.14 -9.91 -9.75
N LEU A 9 5.71 -8.71 -10.15
CA LEU A 9 5.54 -7.60 -9.22
C LEU A 9 4.13 -6.98 -9.35
N VAL A 10 3.48 -6.78 -8.21
CA VAL A 10 2.26 -5.99 -8.08
C VAL A 10 2.60 -4.63 -7.48
N LEU A 11 2.13 -3.58 -8.13
CA LEU A 11 2.16 -2.20 -7.67
C LEU A 11 0.77 -1.80 -7.21
N GLU A 12 0.63 -1.48 -5.93
CA GLU A 12 -0.64 -1.08 -5.35
C GLU A 12 -0.55 0.35 -4.83
N CYS A 13 -1.37 1.23 -5.41
CA CYS A 13 -1.49 2.61 -4.96
C CYS A 13 -2.60 2.67 -3.91
N ASN A 14 -2.25 2.40 -2.66
CA ASN A 14 -3.22 2.32 -1.57
C ASN A 14 -2.66 3.02 -0.34
N GLY A 15 -3.32 4.12 0.01
CA GLY A 15 -2.88 5.07 1.02
C GLY A 15 -3.89 5.36 2.12
N TYR A 16 -5.11 4.80 2.06
CA TYR A 16 -6.19 5.17 2.99
C TYR A 16 -7.07 3.97 3.35
N CYS A 17 -7.51 3.92 4.62
CA CYS A 17 -8.64 3.08 5.00
C CYS A 17 -9.95 3.76 4.56
N HIS A 18 -10.60 3.24 3.53
CA HIS A 18 -11.93 3.71 3.12
C HIS A 18 -13.05 3.03 3.90
N ARG A 19 -14.28 3.57 3.87
CA ARG A 19 -15.46 3.04 4.59
C ARG A 19 -15.75 1.54 4.35
N HIS A 20 -15.31 1.00 3.21
CA HIS A 20 -15.49 -0.41 2.84
C HIS A 20 -14.23 -1.26 3.09
N TYR A 21 -13.29 -0.79 3.92
CA TYR A 21 -12.05 -1.50 4.21
C TYR A 21 -12.36 -2.71 5.08
N ASP A 22 -12.09 -3.91 4.54
CA ASP A 22 -12.23 -5.18 5.23
C ASP A 22 -10.83 -5.74 5.45
N SER A 23 -10.35 -5.66 6.69
CA SER A 23 -9.00 -6.08 7.06
C SER A 23 -8.74 -7.55 6.82
N ALA A 24 -9.76 -8.41 6.93
CA ALA A 24 -9.62 -9.84 6.71
C ALA A 24 -9.45 -10.14 5.21
N LYS A 25 -10.25 -9.49 4.35
CA LYS A 25 -10.11 -9.62 2.89
C LYS A 25 -8.80 -9.05 2.39
N GLU A 26 -8.38 -7.91 2.90
CA GLU A 26 -7.11 -7.28 2.50
C GLU A 26 -5.90 -8.14 2.90
N LYS A 27 -5.95 -8.76 4.08
CA LYS A 27 -4.93 -9.72 4.50
C LYS A 27 -4.92 -10.96 3.61
N ALA A 28 -6.08 -11.56 3.32
CA ALA A 28 -6.17 -12.73 2.45
C ALA A 28 -5.65 -12.44 1.03
N ARG A 29 -5.93 -11.24 0.52
CA ARG A 29 -5.44 -10.77 -0.78
C ARG A 29 -3.92 -10.57 -0.78
N GLU A 30 -3.38 -9.96 0.27
CA GLU A 30 -1.93 -9.80 0.47
C GLU A 30 -1.22 -11.16 0.52
N GLU A 31 -1.75 -12.11 1.31
CA GLU A 31 -1.23 -13.49 1.39
C GLU A 31 -1.28 -14.18 0.02
N PHE A 32 -2.38 -14.07 -0.71
CA PHE A 32 -2.51 -14.67 -2.04
C PHE A 32 -1.51 -14.11 -3.05
N ILE A 33 -1.34 -12.78 -3.10
CA ILE A 33 -0.38 -12.13 -4.01
C ILE A 33 1.05 -12.54 -3.66
N THR A 34 1.39 -12.49 -2.37
CA THR A 34 2.77 -12.73 -1.92
C THR A 34 3.20 -14.19 -2.07
N GLN A 35 2.30 -15.15 -2.30
CA GLN A 35 2.68 -16.53 -2.63
C GLN A 35 3.56 -16.65 -3.90
N GLN A 36 3.37 -15.75 -4.88
CA GLN A 36 4.02 -15.85 -6.19
C GLN A 36 4.67 -14.54 -6.66
N TYR A 37 4.26 -13.41 -6.07
CA TYR A 37 4.65 -12.07 -6.54
C TYR A 37 5.22 -11.23 -5.40
N GLY A 38 6.03 -10.24 -5.76
CA GLY A 38 6.34 -9.13 -4.86
C GLY A 38 5.18 -8.14 -4.85
N LEU A 39 4.94 -7.49 -3.73
CA LEU A 39 3.95 -6.42 -3.60
C LEU A 39 4.62 -5.13 -3.13
N VAL A 40 4.53 -4.07 -3.92
CA VAL A 40 4.89 -2.71 -3.49
C VAL A 40 3.60 -1.94 -3.29
N ARG A 41 3.34 -1.55 -2.04
CA ARG A 41 2.20 -0.72 -1.68
C ARG A 41 2.69 0.70 -1.39
N PHE A 42 2.11 1.69 -2.04
CA PHE A 42 2.58 3.07 -1.97
C PHE A 42 1.43 4.07 -1.90
N HIS A 43 1.72 5.24 -1.31
CA HIS A 43 0.80 6.37 -1.29
C HIS A 43 0.94 7.18 -2.59
N HIS A 44 -0.13 7.82 -3.05
CA HIS A 44 -0.13 8.58 -4.30
C HIS A 44 0.81 9.81 -4.28
N THR A 45 1.25 10.24 -3.10
CA THR A 45 2.20 11.36 -2.89
C THR A 45 3.65 10.90 -2.74
N VAL A 46 3.95 9.60 -2.88
CA VAL A 46 5.32 9.09 -2.80
C VAL A 46 6.20 9.70 -3.90
N SER A 47 7.47 9.97 -3.59
CA SER A 47 8.42 10.42 -4.61
C SER A 47 8.71 9.29 -5.61
N LEU A 48 9.04 9.65 -6.85
CA LEU A 48 9.43 8.67 -7.87
C LEU A 48 10.66 7.86 -7.43
N GLU A 49 11.63 8.51 -6.81
CA GLU A 49 12.83 7.85 -6.28
C GLU A 49 12.48 6.77 -5.26
N THR A 50 11.62 7.09 -4.29
CA THR A 50 11.17 6.13 -3.27
C THR A 50 10.40 4.98 -3.90
N LEU A 51 9.52 5.26 -4.89
CA LEU A 51 8.80 4.22 -5.62
C LEU A 51 9.75 3.27 -6.37
N VAL A 52 10.71 3.82 -7.12
CA VAL A 52 11.70 3.02 -7.86
C VAL A 52 12.55 2.19 -6.91
N ASN A 53 12.99 2.75 -5.79
CA ASN A 53 13.75 2.01 -4.78
C ASN A 53 12.93 0.85 -4.19
N GLY A 54 11.63 1.06 -3.91
CA GLY A 54 10.76 -0.02 -3.46
C GLY A 54 10.58 -1.12 -4.52
N ILE A 55 10.46 -0.74 -5.80
CA ILE A 55 10.41 -1.67 -6.93
C ILE A 55 11.67 -2.53 -7.00
N LEU A 56 12.85 -1.92 -6.85
CA LEU A 56 14.14 -2.63 -6.91
C LEU A 56 14.38 -3.55 -5.71
N GLN A 57 13.78 -3.25 -4.56
CA GLN A 57 13.88 -4.08 -3.35
C GLN A 57 12.89 -5.24 -3.31
N ALA A 58 11.75 -5.11 -4.00
CA ALA A 58 10.69 -6.10 -3.98
C ALA A 58 11.11 -7.43 -4.64
N LYS A 59 10.75 -8.53 -3.98
CA LYS A 59 10.96 -9.91 -4.44
C LYS A 59 9.67 -10.72 -4.32
N PRO A 60 9.46 -11.77 -5.12
CA PRO A 60 8.43 -12.77 -4.86
C PRO A 60 8.45 -13.22 -3.39
N GLY A 61 7.29 -13.31 -2.73
CA GLY A 61 7.24 -13.62 -1.29
C GLY A 61 7.30 -12.41 -0.36
N SER A 62 7.53 -11.20 -0.87
CA SER A 62 7.73 -10.01 -0.06
C SER A 62 6.69 -8.93 -0.29
N MET A 63 6.48 -8.10 0.73
CA MET A 63 5.65 -6.93 0.67
C MET A 63 6.42 -5.72 1.20
N VAL A 64 6.48 -4.65 0.41
CA VAL A 64 7.15 -3.39 0.70
C VAL A 64 6.09 -2.29 0.83
N LYS A 65 5.96 -1.68 2.01
CA LYS A 65 5.11 -0.50 2.22
C LYS A 65 5.97 0.75 2.14
N LEU A 66 5.62 1.67 1.24
CA LEU A 66 6.33 2.93 1.00
C LEU A 66 5.63 4.13 1.66
N TYR A 67 4.97 3.91 2.80
CA TYR A 67 4.30 4.95 3.55
C TYR A 67 4.29 4.61 5.04
N ASP A 68 4.23 5.65 5.86
CA ASP A 68 4.13 5.52 7.31
C ASP A 68 2.67 5.65 7.75
N MET A 69 2.14 4.60 8.37
CA MET A 69 0.78 4.58 8.91
C MET A 69 0.56 5.64 10.01
N GLN A 70 1.64 6.11 10.65
CA GLN A 70 1.56 7.17 11.66
C GLN A 70 1.17 8.53 11.05
N HIS A 71 1.51 8.77 9.78
CA HIS A 71 1.25 10.02 9.08
C HIS A 71 -0.03 10.00 8.23
N ILE A 72 -0.50 8.83 7.78
CA ILE A 72 -1.72 8.69 6.96
C ILE A 72 -3.00 9.06 7.71
N SER A 73 -3.03 8.88 9.03
CA SER A 73 -4.20 9.22 9.86
C SER A 73 -4.53 10.71 9.84
N GLN A 74 -3.60 11.57 9.38
CA GLN A 74 -3.75 13.02 9.36
C GLN A 74 -4.22 13.57 7.99
N GLU A 75 -4.13 12.79 6.91
CA GLU A 75 -4.47 13.25 5.56
C GLU A 75 -5.68 12.51 4.97
N MET A 76 -6.78 12.40 5.73
CA MET A 76 -8.06 12.16 5.08
C MET A 76 -8.34 13.35 4.13
N PRO A 77 -8.67 13.16 2.85
CA PRO A 77 -8.85 14.25 1.87
C PRO A 77 -10.08 15.13 2.13
N PHE A 78 -10.76 14.89 3.26
CA PHE A 78 -11.82 15.73 3.78
C PHE A 78 -11.39 16.08 5.20
N GLY A 79 -11.12 17.36 5.48
CA GLY A 79 -10.62 17.86 6.77
C GLY A 79 -11.55 17.58 7.96
N ILE A 80 -11.71 16.32 8.33
CA ILE A 80 -12.45 15.87 9.50
C ILE A 80 -11.43 15.76 10.63
N ASN A 81 -11.45 16.77 11.49
CA ASN A 81 -10.66 16.87 12.69
C ASN A 81 -11.04 15.73 13.66
N THR A 82 -10.12 14.81 13.94
CA THR A 82 -10.32 13.64 14.81
C THR A 82 -10.39 13.99 16.31
N LYS A 83 -10.39 15.27 16.69
CA LYS A 83 -10.49 15.70 18.10
C LYS A 83 -11.84 15.40 18.79
N HIS A 84 -12.82 14.78 18.12
CA HIS A 84 -14.18 14.59 18.66
C HIS A 84 -14.79 13.21 18.45
N ILE A 85 -14.01 12.13 18.46
CA ILE A 85 -14.59 10.79 18.56
C ILE A 85 -13.86 10.03 19.68
N VAL A 86 -14.49 10.02 20.86
CA VAL A 86 -14.23 9.11 21.99
C VAL A 86 -15.36 8.09 22.00
#